data_AF-A0A854E0G2-F1
#
_entry.id   AF-A0A854E0G2-F1
#
_cell.length_a   1.000
_cell.length_b   1.000
_cell.length_c   1.000
_cell.angle_alpha   90.00
_cell.angle_beta   90.00
_cell.angle_gamma   90.00
#
_symmetry.space_group_name_H-M   'P 1'
#
loop_
_entity.id
_entity.type
_entity.pdbx_description
1 polymer ?
#
loop_
_entity_poly.entity_id
_entity_poly.type
_entity_poly.pdbx_seq_one_letter_code
_entity_poly.pdbx_strand_id
1 'polypeptide(L)'
;MAARLRQARILRGFSQREVGVRMGLDKDTASARISRYESESMTVSLEALFELAQALDVPPAYLLATTPAMANAILALGVQSEAQQVKLSQALEELTALPPGKRKQAIDRLLADSEKA
;
A
#
# COMPACT_ATOMS: atom_id res chain seq x y z
N MET A 1 -9.42 6.49 -2.08
CA MET A 1 -9.14 5.04 -2.02
C MET A 1 -8.93 4.44 -3.42
N ALA A 2 -9.77 4.78 -4.40
CA ALA A 2 -9.75 4.20 -5.74
C ALA A 2 -8.37 4.17 -6.41
N ALA A 3 -7.61 5.27 -6.32
CA ALA A 3 -6.24 5.33 -6.85
C ALA A 3 -5.32 4.25 -6.23
N ARG A 4 -5.45 3.98 -4.92
CA ARG A 4 -4.64 2.97 -4.21
C ARG A 4 -5.09 1.56 -4.54
N LEU A 5 -6.40 1.32 -4.62
CA LEU A 5 -6.94 0.05 -5.10
C LEU A 5 -6.38 -0.32 -6.49
N ARG A 6 -6.50 0.60 -7.45
CA ARG A 6 -5.96 0.39 -8.80
C ARG A 6 -4.44 0.18 -8.79
N GLN A 7 -3.71 0.96 -7.99
CA GLN A 7 -2.26 0.84 -7.85
C GLN A 7 -1.86 -0.54 -7.33
N ALA A 8 -2.45 -1.02 -6.23
CA ALA A 8 -2.19 -2.35 -5.68
C ALA A 8 -2.53 -3.45 -6.68
N ARG A 9 -3.68 -3.34 -7.35
CA ARG A 9 -4.12 -4.32 -8.35
C ARG A 9 -3.10 -4.45 -9.49
N ILE A 10 -2.64 -3.32 -10.05
CA ILE A 10 -1.64 -3.31 -11.13
C ILE A 10 -0.31 -3.86 -10.62
N LEU A 11 0.15 -3.45 -9.44
CA LEU A 11 1.39 -3.94 -8.83
C LEU A 11 1.39 -5.47 -8.64
N ARG A 12 0.23 -6.05 -8.34
CA ARG A 12 0.05 -7.50 -8.18
C ARG A 12 -0.25 -8.23 -9.49
N GLY A 13 -0.45 -7.52 -10.60
CA GLY A 13 -0.81 -8.12 -11.88
C GLY A 13 -2.24 -8.66 -11.96
N PHE A 14 -3.14 -8.28 -11.05
CA PHE A 14 -4.49 -8.82 -11.02
C PHE A 14 -5.43 -8.08 -11.98
N SER A 15 -6.37 -8.82 -12.58
CA SER A 15 -7.52 -8.22 -13.26
C SER A 15 -8.58 -7.74 -12.25
N GLN A 16 -9.49 -6.85 -12.66
CA GLN A 16 -10.61 -6.45 -11.80
C GLN A 16 -11.49 -7.66 -11.43
N ARG A 17 -11.71 -8.58 -12.39
CA ARG A 17 -12.40 -9.85 -12.15
C ARG A 17 -11.69 -10.69 -11.09
N GLU A 18 -10.37 -10.82 -11.18
CA GLU A 18 -9.58 -11.62 -10.23
C GLU A 18 -9.67 -11.07 -8.81
N VAL A 19 -9.52 -9.75 -8.61
CA VAL A 19 -9.69 -9.13 -7.29
C VAL A 19 -11.09 -9.42 -6.74
N GLY A 20 -12.13 -9.26 -7.55
CA GLY A 20 -13.49 -9.52 -7.09
C GLY A 20 -13.72 -10.99 -6.72
N VAL A 21 -13.19 -11.94 -7.49
CA VAL A 21 -13.27 -13.37 -7.17
C VAL A 21 -12.50 -13.69 -5.88
N ARG A 22 -11.34 -13.09 -5.65
CA ARG A 22 -10.57 -13.24 -4.40
C ARG A 22 -11.31 -12.69 -3.18
N MET A 23 -12.15 -11.68 -3.36
CA MET A 23 -13.08 -11.19 -2.33
C MET A 23 -14.31 -12.09 -2.13
N GLY A 24 -14.41 -13.22 -2.83
CA GLY A 24 -15.59 -14.10 -2.76
C GLY A 24 -16.81 -13.61 -3.55
N LEU A 25 -16.65 -12.63 -4.44
CA LEU A 25 -17.73 -12.16 -5.31
C LEU A 25 -18.03 -13.17 -6.41
N ASP A 26 -19.29 -13.18 -6.85
CA ASP A 26 -19.71 -13.94 -8.01
C ASP A 26 -18.93 -13.52 -9.27
N LYS A 27 -18.50 -14.50 -10.07
CA LYS A 27 -17.59 -14.32 -11.22
C LYS A 27 -18.14 -13.37 -12.28
N ASP A 28 -19.46 -13.32 -12.45
CA ASP A 28 -20.11 -12.52 -13.50
C ASP A 28 -20.29 -11.07 -13.06
N THR A 29 -20.33 -10.82 -11.75
CA THR A 29 -20.47 -9.47 -11.17
C THR A 29 -19.17 -8.89 -10.61
N ALA A 30 -18.15 -9.72 -10.38
CA ALA A 30 -16.87 -9.37 -9.77
C ALA A 30 -16.21 -8.15 -10.44
N SER A 31 -16.00 -8.21 -11.76
CA SER A 31 -15.32 -7.12 -12.49
C SER A 31 -16.09 -5.81 -12.41
N ALA A 32 -17.42 -5.85 -12.49
CA ALA A 32 -18.25 -4.65 -12.43
C ALA A 32 -18.19 -3.99 -11.05
N ARG A 33 -18.19 -4.79 -9.97
CA ARG A 33 -18.09 -4.28 -8.59
C ARG A 33 -16.73 -3.59 -8.35
N ILE A 34 -15.62 -4.24 -8.73
CA ILE A 34 -14.28 -3.65 -8.58
C ILE A 34 -14.11 -2.41 -9.46
N SER A 35 -14.65 -2.41 -10.68
CA SER A 35 -14.62 -1.23 -11.55
C SER A 35 -15.29 -0.02 -10.89
N ARG A 36 -16.45 -0.22 -10.24
CA ARG A 36 -17.15 0.85 -9.50
C ARG A 36 -16.35 1.38 -8.30
N TYR A 37 -15.64 0.51 -7.60
CA TYR A 37 -14.72 0.93 -6.54
C TYR A 37 -13.54 1.75 -7.10
N GLU A 38 -12.96 1.34 -8.24
CA GLU A 38 -11.88 2.09 -8.90
C GLU A 38 -12.32 3.42 -9.53
N SER A 39 -13.61 3.58 -9.83
CA SER A 39 -14.16 4.83 -10.39
C SER A 39 -14.79 5.74 -9.34
N GLU A 40 -14.72 5.40 -8.05
CA GLU A 40 -15.38 6.12 -6.93
C GLU A 40 -16.90 6.27 -7.09
N SER A 41 -17.52 5.44 -7.93
CA SER A 41 -18.97 5.49 -8.20
C SER A 41 -19.79 4.69 -7.20
N MET A 42 -19.12 4.03 -6.24
CA MET A 42 -19.72 3.25 -5.18
C MET A 42 -18.92 3.42 -3.88
N THR A 43 -19.62 3.72 -2.79
CA THR A 43 -19.03 3.78 -1.46
C THR A 43 -18.54 2.39 -1.04
N VAL A 44 -17.37 2.36 -0.41
CA VAL A 44 -16.75 1.13 0.10
C VAL A 44 -16.96 1.09 1.60
N SER A 45 -17.60 0.03 2.09
CA SER A 45 -17.73 -0.19 3.54
C SER A 45 -16.35 -0.50 4.14
N LEU A 46 -16.22 -0.34 5.45
CA LEU A 46 -14.97 -0.71 6.14
C LEU A 46 -14.67 -2.21 5.98
N GLU A 47 -15.69 -3.06 6.02
CA GLU A 47 -15.58 -4.50 5.78
C GLU A 47 -15.03 -4.80 4.39
N ALA A 48 -15.62 -4.22 3.33
CA ALA A 48 -15.14 -4.39 1.96
C ALA A 48 -13.71 -3.84 1.78
N LEU A 49 -13.31 -2.82 2.54
CA LEU A 49 -11.94 -2.33 2.53
C LEU A 49 -10.94 -3.36 3.06
N PHE A 50 -11.28 -4.06 4.14
CA PHE A 50 -10.44 -5.15 4.66
C PHE A 50 -10.41 -6.34 3.70
N GLU A 51 -11.54 -6.72 3.13
CA GLU A 51 -11.61 -7.77 2.09
C GLU A 51 -10.76 -7.41 0.86
N LEU A 52 -10.82 -6.16 0.40
CA LEU A 52 -9.97 -5.67 -0.70
C LEU A 52 -8.50 -5.77 -0.34
N ALA A 53 -8.12 -5.32 0.86
CA ALA A 53 -6.74 -5.35 1.32
C ALA A 53 -6.20 -6.79 1.35
N GLN A 54 -7.00 -7.72 1.86
CA GLN A 54 -6.69 -9.15 1.87
C GLN A 54 -6.57 -9.70 0.44
N ALA A 55 -7.53 -9.43 -0.45
CA ALA A 55 -7.51 -9.91 -1.83
C ALA A 55 -6.30 -9.40 -2.63
N LEU A 56 -5.78 -8.22 -2.27
CA LEU A 56 -4.63 -7.56 -2.91
C LEU A 56 -3.30 -7.86 -2.20
N ASP A 57 -3.31 -8.62 -1.11
CA ASP A 57 -2.16 -8.90 -0.27
C ASP A 57 -1.46 -7.60 0.21
N VAL A 58 -2.21 -6.58 0.62
CA VAL A 58 -1.65 -5.30 1.12
C VAL A 58 -2.18 -4.96 2.52
N PRO A 59 -1.43 -4.18 3.33
CA PRO A 59 -1.97 -3.65 4.57
C PRO A 59 -3.21 -2.79 4.31
N PRO A 60 -4.28 -2.87 5.12
CA PRO A 60 -5.49 -2.05 4.91
C PRO A 60 -5.22 -0.54 4.85
N ALA A 61 -4.25 -0.06 5.63
CA ALA A 61 -3.81 1.34 5.63
C ALA A 61 -3.30 1.81 4.25
N TYR A 62 -2.79 0.90 3.41
CA TYR A 62 -2.35 1.21 2.05
C TYR A 62 -3.49 1.80 1.20
N LEU A 63 -4.70 1.25 1.34
CA LEU A 63 -5.88 1.68 0.57
C LEU A 63 -6.35 3.09 0.96
N LEU A 64 -6.03 3.51 2.17
CA LEU A 64 -6.38 4.82 2.74
C LEU A 64 -5.25 5.85 2.63
N ALA A 65 -4.07 5.46 2.16
CA ALA A 65 -2.92 6.35 2.04
C ALA A 65 -3.20 7.53 1.10
N THR A 66 -3.05 8.75 1.60
CA THR A 66 -3.36 9.99 0.87
C THR A 66 -2.41 10.23 -0.30
N THR A 67 -1.12 9.93 -0.14
CA THR A 67 -0.10 10.12 -1.19
C THR A 67 0.50 8.79 -1.65
N PRO A 68 1.03 8.72 -2.89
CA PRO A 68 1.76 7.55 -3.35
C PRO A 68 2.98 7.22 -2.47
N ALA A 69 3.67 8.24 -1.94
CA ALA A 69 4.81 8.06 -1.06
C ALA A 69 4.42 7.38 0.26
N MET A 70 3.31 7.81 0.89
CA MET A 70 2.78 7.14 2.08
C MET A 70 2.35 5.70 1.79
N ALA A 71 1.70 5.47 0.64
CA ALA A 71 1.31 4.14 0.21
C ALA A 71 2.54 3.21 0.07
N ASN A 72 3.59 3.70 -0.57
CA ASN A 72 4.84 2.95 -0.74
C ASN A 72 5.51 2.64 0.60
N ALA A 73 5.56 3.61 1.52
CA ALA A 73 6.10 3.41 2.86
C ALA A 73 5.30 2.35 3.66
N ILE A 74 3.97 2.44 3.64
CA ILE A 74 3.09 1.47 4.30
C ILE A 74 3.29 0.07 3.71
N LEU A 75 3.38 -0.06 2.38
CA LEU A 75 3.60 -1.34 1.73
C LEU A 75 4.98 -1.91 2.07
N ALA A 76 6.03 -1.10 1.96
CA ALA A 76 7.40 -1.52 2.24
C ALA A 76 7.58 -2.00 3.69
N LEU A 77 6.91 -1.35 4.64
CA LEU A 77 6.89 -1.77 6.05
C LEU A 77 6.02 -3.02 6.25
N GLY A 78 4.83 -3.05 5.67
CA GLY A 78 3.83 -4.10 5.91
C GLY A 78 4.19 -5.48 5.38
N VAL A 79 5.13 -5.58 4.43
CA VAL A 79 5.66 -6.88 3.96
C VAL A 79 6.76 -7.45 4.85
N GLN A 80 7.20 -6.71 5.87
CA GLN A 80 8.25 -7.14 6.78
C GLN A 80 7.67 -7.96 7.94
N SER A 81 8.50 -8.81 8.55
CA SER A 81 8.17 -9.43 9.85
C SER A 81 7.93 -8.37 10.93
N GLU A 82 7.12 -8.66 11.94
CA GLU A 82 6.83 -7.73 13.05
C GLU A 82 8.12 -7.19 13.72
N ALA A 83 9.11 -8.05 13.93
CA ALA A 83 10.41 -7.63 14.49
C ALA A 83 11.15 -6.61 13.60
N GLN A 84 11.05 -6.76 12.27
CA GLN A 84 11.62 -5.79 11.34
C GLN A 84 10.76 -4.53 11.23
N GLN A 85 9.44 -4.63 11.34
CA GLN A 85 8.56 -3.47 11.38
C GLN A 85 8.93 -2.54 12.53
N VAL A 86 9.15 -3.09 13.73
CA VAL A 86 9.60 -2.32 14.90
C VAL A 86 10.94 -1.62 14.65
N LYS A 87 11.93 -2.33 14.10
CA LYS A 87 13.25 -1.74 13.82
C LYS A 87 13.18 -0.63 12.77
N LEU A 88 12.42 -0.83 11.71
CA LEU A 88 12.28 0.14 10.63
C LEU A 88 11.48 1.37 11.06
N SER A 89 10.44 1.19 11.88
CA SER A 89 9.69 2.34 12.43
C SER A 89 10.57 3.17 13.36
N GLN A 90 11.32 2.53 14.25
CA GLN A 90 12.29 3.22 15.12
C GLN A 90 13.35 3.97 14.31
N ALA A 91 13.93 3.33 13.28
CA ALA A 91 14.91 3.99 12.42
C ALA A 91 14.33 5.23 11.71
N LEU A 92 13.07 5.17 11.26
CA LEU A 92 12.38 6.30 10.65
C LEU A 92 12.13 7.43 11.67
N GLU A 93 11.69 7.10 12.89
CA GLU A 93 11.51 8.06 13.98
C GLU A 93 12.83 8.78 14.30
N GLU A 94 13.93 8.04 14.48
CA GLU A 94 15.26 8.60 14.73
C GLU A 94 15.72 9.52 13.58
N LEU A 95 15.56 9.08 12.32
CA LEU A 95 15.89 9.91 11.15
C LEU A 95 15.08 11.21 11.12
N THR A 96 13.78 11.15 11.45
CA THR A 96 12.91 12.34 11.48
C THR A 96 13.13 13.23 12.71
N ALA A 97 13.78 12.73 13.76
CA ALA A 97 14.21 13.54 14.90
C ALA A 97 15.50 14.34 14.62
N LEU A 98 16.32 13.92 13.64
CA LEU A 98 17.56 14.61 13.30
C LEU A 98 17.33 16.06 12.82
N PRO A 99 18.25 16.99 13.11
CA PRO A 99 18.24 18.33 12.52
C PRO A 99 18.24 18.27 10.98
N PRO A 100 17.58 19.21 10.26
CA PRO A 100 17.36 19.12 8.82
C PRO A 100 18.63 18.83 8.00
N GLY A 101 19.77 19.46 8.33
CA GLY A 101 21.04 19.22 7.64
C GLY A 101 21.58 17.80 7.84
N LYS A 102 21.54 17.29 9.08
CA LYS A 102 21.97 15.92 9.40
C LYS A 102 21.02 14.88 8.81
N ARG A 103 19.70 15.15 8.84
CA ARG A 103 18.67 14.31 8.23
C ARG A 103 18.89 14.18 6.73
N LYS A 104 19.08 15.29 6.03
CA LYS A 104 19.34 15.30 4.59
C LYS A 104 20.58 14.46 4.26
N GLN A 105 21.69 14.70 4.95
CA GLN A 105 22.92 13.93 4.75
C GLN A 105 22.73 12.42 5.00
N ALA A 106 21.96 12.04 6.03
CA ALA A 106 21.67 10.64 6.33
C ALA A 106 20.81 9.99 5.23
N ILE A 107 19.76 10.68 4.76
CA ILE A 107 18.90 10.21 3.66
C ILE A 107 19.70 10.08 2.37
N ASP A 108 20.46 11.11 1.99
CA ASP A 108 21.27 11.11 0.77
C ASP A 108 22.27 9.94 0.76
N ARG A 109 22.88 9.64 1.91
CA ARG A 109 23.77 8.48 2.07
C ARG A 109 23.04 7.15 1.89
N LEU A 110 21.89 6.97 2.55
CA LEU A 110 21.08 5.75 2.44
C LEU A 110 20.62 5.49 0.99
N LEU A 111 20.23 6.55 0.27
CA LEU A 111 19.79 6.43 -1.12
C LEU A 111 20.95 6.18 -2.09
N ALA A 112 22.11 6.81 -1.88
CA ALA A 112 23.30 6.58 -2.71
C ALA A 112 23.85 5.15 -2.60
N ASP A 113 23.69 4.50 -1.44
CA ASP A 113 24.08 3.11 -1.24
C ASP A 113 23.11 2.13 -1.94
N SER A 114 21.85 2.53 -2.17
CA SER A 114 20.84 1.71 -2.88
C SER A 114 21.01 1.66 -4.40
N GLU A 115 21.65 2.67 -5.01
CA GLU A 115 21.94 2.68 -6.45
C GLU A 115 23.15 1.83 -6.86
N LYS A 116 23.93 1.35 -5.88
CA LYS A 116 25.13 0.54 -6.09
C LYS A 116 24.92 -0.96 -5.88
N ALA A 117 23.75 -1.36 -5.38
CA ALA A 117 23.38 -2.75 -5.07
C ALA A 117 22.46 -3.32 -6.15
#